data_AF-A0A2W1MC84-F1
#
_entry.id   AF-A0A2W1MC84-F1
#
_cell.length_a   1.000
_cell.length_b   1.000
_cell.length_c   1.000
_cell.angle_alpha   90.00
_cell.angle_beta   90.00
_cell.angle_gamma   90.00
#
_symmetry.space_group_name_H-M   'P 1'
#
loop_
_entity.id
_entity.type
_entity.pdbx_description
1 polymer ?
#
loop_
_entity_poly.entity_id
_entity_poly.type
_entity_poly.pdbx_seq_one_letter_code
_entity_poly.pdbx_strand_id
1 'polypeptide(L)'
;MLITELLGIEIPLIQAPMVGVSTPKLAAAVSNAGALGSIGIGASTPEQARAMIRDTRALTARPFNVNLFCHAPAQPDPARERAWLEHLRPLFAEFDAEPPATLREIY
;
A
#
# COMPACT_ATOMS: atom_id res chain seq x y z
N MET A 1 -16.56 21.20 -13.93
CA MET A 1 -16.32 19.78 -14.24
C MET A 1 -16.38 19.02 -12.93
N LEU A 2 -17.28 18.05 -12.84
CA LEU A 2 -17.45 17.23 -11.64
C LEU A 2 -16.38 16.14 -11.60
N ILE A 3 -16.02 15.67 -10.40
CA ILE A 3 -15.01 14.62 -10.23
C ILE A 3 -15.41 13.30 -10.90
N THR A 4 -16.72 13.03 -10.98
CA THR A 4 -17.31 11.88 -11.68
C THR A 4 -17.03 11.93 -13.18
N GLU A 5 -17.18 13.11 -13.81
CA GLU A 5 -16.87 13.32 -15.22
C GLU A 5 -15.37 13.19 -15.49
N LEU A 6 -14.54 13.78 -14.63
CA LEU A 6 -13.07 13.74 -14.75
C LEU A 6 -12.54 12.29 -14.70
N LEU A 7 -13.08 11.48 -13.79
CA LEU A 7 -12.58 10.13 -13.52
C LEU A 7 -13.34 9.04 -14.28
N GLY A 8 -14.44 9.38 -14.96
CA GLY A 8 -15.29 8.41 -15.66
C GLY A 8 -16.01 7.44 -14.72
N ILE A 9 -16.51 7.94 -13.58
CA ILE A 9 -17.23 7.16 -12.56
C ILE A 9 -18.64 7.73 -12.34
N GLU A 10 -19.56 6.89 -11.87
CA GLU A 10 -20.98 7.23 -11.67
C GLU A 10 -21.23 7.76 -10.24
N ILE A 11 -20.53 7.18 -9.26
CA ILE A 11 -20.70 7.46 -7.83
C ILE A 11 -19.45 8.22 -7.35
N PRO A 12 -19.58 9.40 -6.70
CA PRO A 12 -18.45 10.19 -6.21
C PRO A 12 -17.86 9.60 -4.91
N LEU A 13 -17.59 8.30 -4.90
CA LEU A 13 -16.94 7.57 -3.81
C LEU A 13 -15.63 6.96 -4.31
N ILE A 14 -14.60 7.09 -3.50
CA ILE A 14 -13.30 6.49 -3.74
C ILE A 14 -13.01 5.56 -2.57
N GLN A 15 -12.86 4.27 -2.84
CA GLN A 15 -12.40 3.32 -1.83
C GLN A 15 -10.90 3.58 -1.60
N ALA A 16 -10.50 3.94 -0.38
CA ALA A 16 -9.13 4.36 -0.07
C ALA A 16 -8.10 3.25 -0.35
N PRO A 17 -6.97 3.54 -1.01
CA PRO A 17 -5.88 2.57 -1.13
C PRO A 17 -5.31 2.26 0.26
N MET A 18 -5.22 0.97 0.61
CA MET A 18 -4.74 0.52 1.92
C MET A 18 -3.70 -0.57 1.68
N VAL A 19 -2.42 -0.20 1.63
CA VAL A 19 -1.32 -1.16 1.46
C VAL A 19 -1.44 -2.25 2.54
N GLY A 20 -1.43 -3.52 2.12
CA GLY A 20 -1.63 -4.68 3.00
C GLY A 20 -3.10 -5.09 3.25
N VAL A 21 -4.08 -4.29 2.80
CA VAL A 21 -5.52 -4.58 3.00
C VAL A 21 -6.31 -4.53 1.69
N SER A 22 -6.15 -3.49 0.87
CA SER A 22 -6.87 -3.40 -0.39
C SER A 22 -6.32 -4.41 -1.40
N THR A 23 -7.23 -5.08 -2.12
CA THR A 23 -6.90 -6.16 -3.05
C THR A 23 -7.45 -5.86 -4.45
N PRO A 24 -6.92 -6.49 -5.51
CA PRO A 24 -7.52 -6.41 -6.84
C PRO A 24 -9.01 -6.74 -6.88
N LYS A 25 -9.45 -7.72 -6.08
CA LYS A 25 -10.87 -8.10 -5.96
C LYS A 25 -11.72 -6.99 -5.34
N LEU A 26 -11.23 -6.36 -4.27
CA LEU A 26 -11.92 -5.24 -3.63
C LEU A 26 -12.02 -4.04 -4.57
N ALA A 27 -10.90 -3.65 -5.19
CA ALA A 27 -10.88 -2.53 -6.12
C ALA A 27 -11.82 -2.77 -7.31
N ALA A 28 -11.76 -3.95 -7.93
CA ALA A 28 -12.64 -4.31 -9.04
C ALA A 28 -14.12 -4.32 -8.64
N ALA A 29 -14.47 -4.81 -7.44
CA ALA A 29 -15.84 -4.80 -6.96
C ALA A 29 -16.39 -3.36 -6.82
N VAL A 30 -15.60 -2.44 -6.26
CA VAL A 30 -15.97 -1.03 -6.12
C VAL A 30 -16.10 -0.36 -7.49
N SER A 31 -15.15 -0.60 -8.40
CA SER A 31 -15.21 -0.09 -9.78
C SER A 31 -16.45 -0.62 -10.53
N ASN A 32 -16.75 -1.92 -10.39
CA ASN A 32 -17.95 -2.55 -10.97
C ASN A 32 -19.25 -2.10 -10.30
N ALA A 33 -19.20 -1.45 -9.13
CA ALA A 33 -20.36 -0.80 -8.50
C ALA A 33 -20.56 0.66 -8.96
N GLY A 34 -19.65 1.21 -9.77
CA GLY A 34 -19.77 2.56 -10.34
C GLY A 34 -18.99 3.64 -9.57
N ALA A 35 -18.32 3.27 -8.48
CA ALA A 35 -17.39 4.12 -7.72
C ALA A 35 -15.94 3.89 -8.20
N LEU A 36 -14.93 4.53 -7.58
CA LEU A 36 -13.53 4.30 -7.90
C LEU A 36 -12.88 3.34 -6.89
N GLY A 37 -12.57 2.11 -7.31
CA GLY A 37 -11.74 1.19 -6.52
C GLY A 37 -10.28 1.59 -6.53
N SER A 38 -9.51 1.21 -5.48
CA SER A 38 -8.08 1.53 -5.39
C SER A 38 -7.22 0.35 -4.94
N ILE A 39 -6.05 0.22 -5.55
CA ILE A 39 -4.96 -0.64 -5.07
C ILE A 39 -3.79 0.22 -4.55
N GLY A 40 -3.17 -0.21 -3.45
CA GLY A 40 -1.95 0.40 -2.92
C GLY A 40 -0.74 -0.44 -3.29
N ILE A 41 0.23 0.15 -3.98
CA ILE A 41 1.47 -0.53 -4.43
C ILE A 41 2.74 0.05 -3.80
N GLY A 42 2.58 0.92 -2.79
CA GLY A 42 3.70 1.66 -2.17
C GLY A 42 4.76 0.81 -1.47
N ALA A 43 4.48 -0.47 -1.20
CA ALA A 43 5.44 -1.42 -0.61
C ALA A 43 5.74 -2.61 -1.55
N SER A 44 5.47 -2.47 -2.85
CA SER A 44 5.56 -3.56 -3.83
C SER A 44 6.77 -3.39 -4.74
N THR A 45 7.40 -4.51 -5.10
CA THR A 45 8.35 -4.50 -6.23
C THR A 45 7.64 -4.15 -7.54
N PRO A 46 8.35 -3.69 -8.59
CA PRO A 46 7.74 -3.43 -9.89
C PRO A 46 6.97 -4.63 -10.47
N GLU A 47 7.44 -5.86 -10.25
CA GLU A 47 6.81 -7.09 -10.69
C GLU A 47 5.49 -7.34 -9.95
N GLN A 48 5.50 -7.17 -8.63
CA GLN A 48 4.31 -7.30 -7.78
C GLN A 48 3.27 -6.23 -8.14
N ALA A 49 3.70 -4.99 -8.33
CA ALA A 49 2.83 -3.89 -8.77
C ALA A 49 2.19 -4.19 -10.13
N ARG A 50 2.99 -4.68 -11.10
CA ARG A 50 2.50 -5.08 -12.43
C ARG A 50 1.48 -6.21 -12.33
N ALA A 51 1.73 -7.21 -11.48
CA ALA A 51 0.80 -8.31 -11.25
C ALA A 51 -0.53 -7.78 -10.69
N MET A 52 -0.51 -6.97 -9.62
CA MET A 52 -1.74 -6.41 -9.04
C MET A 52 -2.55 -5.55 -10.01
N ILE A 53 -1.88 -4.75 -10.85
CA ILE A 53 -2.54 -3.96 -11.88
C ILE A 53 -3.21 -4.88 -12.92
N ARG A 54 -2.53 -5.94 -13.36
CA ARG A 54 -3.08 -6.91 -14.31
C ARG A 54 -4.26 -7.68 -13.72
N ASP A 55 -4.14 -8.13 -12.48
CA ASP A 55 -5.19 -8.86 -11.76
C ASP A 55 -6.43 -7.97 -11.60
N THR A 56 -6.25 -6.68 -11.31
CA THR A 56 -7.37 -5.73 -11.21
C THR A 56 -8.03 -5.54 -12.58
N ARG A 57 -7.25 -5.36 -13.65
CA ARG A 57 -7.75 -5.24 -15.03
C ARG A 57 -8.44 -6.50 -15.55
N ALA A 58 -8.07 -7.69 -15.06
CA ALA A 58 -8.74 -8.93 -15.41
C ALA A 58 -10.15 -9.03 -14.79
N LEU A 59 -10.42 -8.28 -13.71
CA LEU A 59 -11.67 -8.32 -12.96
C LEU A 59 -12.61 -7.13 -13.25
N THR A 60 -12.09 -6.06 -13.86
CA THR A 60 -12.90 -4.90 -14.26
C THR A 60 -12.34 -4.20 -15.48
N ALA A 61 -13.24 -3.75 -16.37
CA ALA A 61 -12.93 -2.83 -17.45
C ALA A 61 -13.14 -1.35 -17.07
N ARG A 62 -13.60 -1.08 -15.85
CA ARG A 62 -13.90 0.28 -15.35
C ARG A 62 -12.67 0.94 -14.72
N PRO A 63 -12.66 2.29 -14.58
CA PRO A 63 -11.55 3.00 -13.95
C PRO A 63 -11.27 2.50 -12.53
N PHE A 64 -10.00 2.50 -12.16
CA PHE A 64 -9.53 2.26 -10.80
C PHE A 64 -8.25 3.05 -10.55
N ASN A 65 -7.98 3.32 -9.28
CA ASN A 65 -6.83 4.08 -8.80
C ASN A 65 -5.66 3.16 -8.42
N VAL A 66 -4.45 3.61 -8.73
CA VAL A 66 -3.19 2.95 -8.31
C VAL A 66 -2.40 3.96 -7.49
N ASN A 67 -2.21 3.65 -6.22
CA ASN A 67 -1.56 4.56 -5.27
C ASN A 67 -0.12 4.14 -4.94
N LEU A 68 0.76 5.14 -4.86
CA LEU A 68 2.17 5.01 -4.52
C LEU A 68 2.51 5.94 -3.34
N PHE A 69 3.54 5.59 -2.60
CA PHE A 69 4.18 6.51 -1.67
C PHE A 69 5.20 7.39 -2.42
N CYS A 70 5.30 8.66 -2.03
CA CYS A 70 6.20 9.65 -2.65
C CYS A 70 6.91 10.50 -1.59
N HIS A 71 7.30 9.86 -0.48
CA HIS A 71 8.06 10.50 0.59
C HIS A 71 9.54 10.66 0.19
N ALA A 72 10.25 11.55 0.87
CA ALA A 72 11.70 11.59 0.76
C ALA A 72 12.29 10.26 1.24
N PRO A 73 13.27 9.68 0.54
CA PRO A 73 13.90 8.43 0.96
C PRO A 73 14.40 8.49 2.40
N ALA A 74 14.23 7.41 3.16
CA ALA A 74 14.77 7.35 4.51
C ALA A 74 16.30 7.53 4.50
N GLN A 75 16.80 8.29 5.47
CA GLN A 75 18.23 8.48 5.67
C GLN A 75 18.69 7.53 6.78
N PRO A 76 19.59 6.58 6.49
CA PRO A 76 20.11 5.66 7.50
C PRO A 76 20.80 6.42 8.63
N ASP A 77 20.49 6.04 9.88
CA ASP A 77 21.13 6.55 11.08
C ASP A 77 21.42 5.38 12.03
N PRO A 78 22.61 4.76 11.92
CA PRO A 78 22.93 3.57 12.69
C PRO A 78 22.90 3.80 14.21
N ALA A 79 23.16 5.02 14.68
CA ALA A 79 23.10 5.31 16.11
C ALA A 79 21.66 5.31 16.61
N ARG A 80 20.76 5.95 15.87
CA ARG A 80 19.32 6.00 16.17
C ARG A 80 18.65 4.64 16.02
N GLU A 81 18.98 3.90 14.96
CA GLU A 81 18.47 2.56 14.71
C GLU A 81 18.85 1.59 15.84
N ARG A 82 20.11 1.61 16.29
CA ARG A 82 20.55 0.81 17.44
C ARG A 82 19.84 1.21 18.73
N ALA A 83 19.70 2.51 18.99
CA ALA A 83 18.99 2.99 20.17
C ALA A 83 17.52 2.53 20.17
N TRP A 84 16.88 2.52 19.00
CA TRP A 84 15.52 2.02 18.83
C TRP A 84 15.40 0.52 19.08
N LEU A 85 16.32 -0.27 18.54
CA LEU A 85 16.38 -1.72 18.78
C LEU A 85 16.61 -2.07 20.25
N GLU A 86 17.50 -1.34 20.92
CA GLU A 86 17.74 -1.54 22.35
C GLU A 86 16.52 -1.18 23.19
N HIS A 87 15.83 -0.09 22.84
CA HIS A 87 14.59 0.30 23.50
C HIS A 87 13.49 -0.76 23.38
N LEU A 88 13.39 -1.43 22.23
CA LEU A 88 12.39 -2.47 21.98
C LEU A 88 12.81 -3.85 22.51
N ARG A 89 14.05 -4.06 22.95
CA ARG A 89 14.55 -5.36 23.42
C ARG A 89 13.66 -6.03 24.49
N PRO A 90 13.11 -5.31 25.49
CA PRO A 90 12.21 -5.93 26.47
C PRO A 90 10.95 -6.52 25.81
N LEU A 91 10.38 -5.84 24.81
CA LEU A 91 9.21 -6.32 24.08
C LEU A 91 9.52 -7.59 23.28
N PHE A 92 10.70 -7.71 22.68
CA PHE A 92 11.11 -8.94 22.01
C PHE A 92 11.29 -10.10 23.00
N ALA A 93 11.90 -9.83 24.16
CA ALA A 93 12.10 -10.82 25.20
C ALA A 93 10.77 -11.36 25.78
N GLU A 94 9.70 -10.55 25.83
CA GLU A 94 8.35 -11.00 26.23
C GLU A 94 7.80 -12.14 25.34
N PHE A 95 8.29 -12.26 24.10
CA PHE A 95 7.88 -13.29 23.13
C PHE A 95 9.00 -14.30 22.83
N ASP A 96 10.01 -14.43 23.70
CA ASP A 96 11.18 -15.30 23.50
C ASP A 96 11.89 -15.05 22.14
N ALA A 97 11.90 -13.79 21.70
CA ALA A 97 12.47 -13.36 20.43
C ALA A 97 13.68 -12.43 20.63
N GLU A 98 14.51 -12.32 19.61
CA GLU A 98 15.62 -11.37 19.55
C GLU A 98 15.33 -10.24 18.55
N PRO A 99 15.67 -8.97 18.87
CA PRO A 99 15.61 -7.89 17.91
C PRO A 99 16.49 -8.17 16.68
N PRO A 100 16.11 -7.69 15.48
CA PRO A 100 16.95 -7.85 14.30
C PRO A 100 18.27 -7.08 14.45
N ALA A 101 19.34 -7.59 13.83
CA ALA A 101 20.66 -6.95 13.89
C ALA A 101 20.72 -5.58 13.17
N THR A 102 19.86 -5.38 12.17
CA THR A 102 19.78 -4.15 11.37
C THR A 102 18.34 -3.85 11.01
N LEU A 103 17.97 -2.58 11.00
CA LEU A 103 16.72 -2.11 10.41
C LEU A 103 16.89 -1.90 8.90
N ARG A 104 15.80 -2.07 8.15
CA ARG A 104 15.76 -1.80 6.72
C ARG A 104 14.47 -1.04 6.42
N GLU A 105 14.54 -0.11 5.48
CA GLU A 105 13.35 0.52 4.93
C GLU A 105 12.52 -0.56 4.22
N ILE A 106 11.21 -0.55 4.47
CA ILE A 106 10.26 -1.56 3.97
C ILE A 106 9.48 -1.08 2.74
N TYR A 107 9.85 0.08 2.20
CA TYR A 107 9.22 0.76 1.05
C TYR A 107 10.29 1.20 0.06
#